data_AF-A0A1F5X2G0-F1
#
_entry.id   AF-A0A1F5X2G0-F1
#
_cell.length_a   1.000
_cell.length_b   1.000
_cell.length_c   1.000
_cell.angle_alpha   90.00
_cell.angle_beta   90.00
_cell.angle_gamma   90.00
#
_symmetry.space_group_name_H-M   'P 1'
#
loop_
_entity.id
_entity.type
_entity.pdbx_description
1 polymer ?
#
loop_
_entity_poly.entity_id
_entity_poly.type
_entity_poly.pdbx_seq_one_letter_code
_entity_poly.pdbx_strand_id
1 'polypeptide(L)' 'MNGSTITLPKKVFDNLIRANEYFEHAQNELEDYFLSCNKAFLMKTRKARREHKNGRFLDWQKVKSKYGV' A
#
# COMPACT_ATOMS: atom_id res chain seq x y z
N MET A 1 11.36 -31.45 2.30
CA MET A 1 11.55 -30.41 3.33
C MET A 1 11.12 -31.01 4.66
N ASN A 2 12.07 -31.31 5.55
CA ASN A 2 11.75 -31.80 6.90
C ASN A 2 11.33 -30.58 7.73
N GLY A 3 10.03 -30.39 7.91
CA GLY A 3 9.50 -29.28 8.70
C GLY A 3 9.67 -29.52 10.19
N SER A 4 10.65 -28.87 10.80
CA SER A 4 10.74 -28.76 12.26
C SER A 4 9.63 -27.84 12.74
N THR A 5 8.60 -28.40 13.38
CA THR A 5 7.52 -27.63 13.98
C THR A 5 7.98 -27.14 15.35
N ILE A 6 7.96 -25.82 15.56
CA ILE A 6 8.38 -25.18 16.81
C ILE A 6 7.11 -24.80 17.58
N THR A 7 6.97 -25.27 18.81
CA THR A 7 5.83 -24.91 19.67
C THR A 7 6.10 -23.57 20.34
N LEU A 8 5.29 -22.57 20.02
CA LEU A 8 5.35 -21.25 20.64
C LEU A 8 4.23 -21.07 21.66
N PRO A 9 4.49 -20.47 22.84
CA PRO A 9 3.42 -20.06 23.74
C PRO A 9 2.50 -19.07 23.04
N LYS A 10 1.18 -19.28 23.15
CA LYS A 10 0.16 -18.44 22.49
C LYS A 10 0.39 -16.93 22.71
N LYS A 11 0.70 -16.53 23.95
CA LYS A 11 0.95 -15.14 24.31
C LYS A 11 2.14 -14.53 23.56
N VAL A 12 3.19 -15.31 23.29
CA VAL A 12 4.37 -14.84 22.54
C VAL A 12 3.99 -14.62 21.08
N PHE A 13 3.21 -15.53 20.50
CA PHE A 13 2.73 -15.40 19.14
C PHE A 13 1.78 -14.19 18.99
N ASP A 14 0.84 -14.01 19.92
CA ASP A 14 -0.08 -12.86 19.93
C ASP A 14 0.67 -11.53 20.03
N ASN A 15 1.73 -11.47 20.85
CA ASN A 15 2.59 -10.28 20.95
C ASN A 15 3.33 -10.00 19.64
N LEU A 16 3.81 -11.05 18.95
CA LEU A 16 4.49 -10.92 17.67
C LEU A 16 3.56 -10.37 16.59
N ILE A 17 2.32 -10.87 16.51
CA ILE A 17 1.30 -10.34 15.60
C ILE A 17 1.07 -8.85 15.86
N ARG A 18 0.84 -8.47 17.12
CA ARG A 18 0.61 -7.05 17.48
C ARG A 18 1.80 -6.17 17.12
N ALA A 19 3.02 -6.64 17.37
CA ALA A 19 4.23 -5.90 17.00
C ALA A 19 4.32 -5.69 15.48
N ASN A 20 3.94 -6.71 14.71
CA ASN A 20 3.89 -6.62 13.26
C ASN A 20 2.84 -5.61 12.78
N GLU A 21 1.65 -5.60 13.38
CA GLU A 21 0.60 -4.61 13.06
C GLU A 21 1.07 -3.17 13.32
N TYR A 22 1.74 -2.91 14.44
CA TYR A 22 2.30 -1.59 14.73
C TYR A 22 3.41 -1.21 13.75
N PHE A 23 4.24 -2.18 13.35
CA PHE A 23 5.31 -1.95 12.39
C PHE A 23 4.76 -1.62 11.00
N GLU A 24 3.77 -2.38 10.52
CA GLU A 24 3.07 -2.10 9.26
C GLU A 24 2.41 -0.72 9.28
N HIS A 25 1.76 -0.35 10.38
CA HIS A 25 1.20 0.99 10.54
C HIS A 25 2.28 2.08 10.43
N ALA A 26 3.43 1.89 11.09
CA ALA A 26 4.53 2.86 11.01
C ALA A 26 5.11 2.96 9.59
N GLN A 27 5.22 1.84 8.88
CA GLN A 27 5.67 1.82 7.48
C GLN A 27 4.70 2.60 6.57
N ASN A 28 3.39 2.39 6.72
CA ASN A 28 2.37 3.09 5.96
C ASN A 28 2.44 4.61 6.20
N GLU A 29 2.54 5.05 7.46
CA GLU A 29 2.67 6.47 7.79
C GLU A 29 3.94 7.11 7.21
N LEU A 30 5.05 6.38 7.23
CA LEU A 30 6.30 6.85 6.61
C LEU A 30 6.16 6.95 5.09
N GLU A 31 5.56 5.95 4.45
CA GLU A 31 5.30 5.97 3.01
C GLU A 31 4.42 7.16 2.63
N ASP A 32 3.32 7.38 3.35
CA ASP A 32 2.42 8.52 3.14
C ASP A 32 3.15 9.85 3.31
N TYR A 33 4.03 9.97 4.31
CA TYR A 33 4.86 11.16 4.48
C TYR A 33 5.77 11.39 3.27
N PHE A 34 6.48 10.36 2.79
CA PHE A 34 7.34 10.49 1.61
C PHE A 34 6.55 10.85 0.35
N LEU A 35 5.38 10.24 0.15
CA LEU A 35 4.47 10.56 -0.96
C LEU A 35 3.94 12.00 -0.87
N SER A 36 3.65 12.49 0.34
CA SER A 36 3.21 13.87 0.58
C SER A 36 4.30 14.90 0.25
N CYS A 37 5.57 14.54 0.43
CA CYS A 37 6.69 15.40 0.08
C CYS A 37 6.93 15.44 -1.45
N ASN A 38 6.45 14.44 -2.20
CA ASN A 38 6.60 14.37 -3.64
C ASN A 38 5.53 15.21 -4.37
N LYS A 39 5.88 16.46 -4.70
CA LYS A 39 4.99 17.39 -5.43
C LYS A 39 4.47 16.82 -6.75
N ALA A 40 5.30 16.10 -7.50
CA ALA A 40 4.91 15.53 -8.79
C ALA A 40 3.85 14.43 -8.62
N PHE A 41 4.01 13.59 -7.59
CA PHE A 41 3.02 12.60 -7.20
C PHE A 41 1.70 13.29 -6.81
N LEU A 42 1.74 14.24 -5.86
CA LEU A 42 0.54 14.95 -5.39
C LEU A 42 -0.24 15.63 -6.52
N MET A 43 0.45 16.24 -7.49
CA MET A 43 -0.21 16.83 -8.65
C MET A 43 -0.95 15.78 -9.49
N LYS A 44 -0.33 14.61 -9.72
CA LYS A 44 -0.97 13.50 -10.44
C LYS A 44 -2.20 12.98 -9.70
N THR A 45 -2.10 12.75 -8.39
CA THR A 45 -3.23 12.26 -7.58
C THR A 45 -4.38 13.28 -7.54
N ARG A 46 -4.07 14.58 -7.37
CA ARG A 46 -5.08 15.64 -7.41
C ARG A 46 -5.78 15.73 -8.77
N LYS A 47 -5.02 15.61 -9.87
CA LYS A 47 -5.58 15.59 -11.23
C LYS A 47 -6.51 14.38 -11.42
N ALA A 48 -6.04 13.19 -11.07
CA ALA A 48 -6.83 11.96 -11.17
C ALA A 48 -8.14 12.05 -10.36
N ARG A 49 -8.07 12.58 -9.13
CA ARG A 49 -9.26 12.80 -8.28
C ARG A 49 -10.26 13.77 -8.93
N ARG A 50 -9.77 14.84 -9.57
CA ARG A 50 -10.63 15.80 -10.28
C ARG A 50 -11.29 15.17 -11.51
N GLU A 51 -10.53 14.41 -12.30
CA GLU A 51 -11.04 13.72 -13.48
C GLU A 51 -12.11 12.69 -13.10
N HIS A 52 -11.86 11.89 -12.05
CA HIS A 52 -12.82 10.94 -11.49
C HIS A 52 -14.13 11.62 -11.05
N LYS A 53 -14.04 12.71 -10.28
CA LYS A 53 -15.22 13.48 -9.84
C LYS A 53 -16.05 14.04 -11.00
N ASN A 54 -15.40 14.33 -12.12
CA ASN A 54 -16.05 14.83 -13.33
C ASN A 54 -16.53 13.70 -14.26
N GLY A 55 -16.50 12.44 -13.81
CA GLY A 55 -16.89 11.28 -14.60
C GLY A 55 -15.99 11.00 -15.81
N ARG A 56 -14.78 11.58 -15.83
CA ARG A 56 -13.81 11.36 -16.91
C ARG A 56 -12.97 10.13 -16.58
N PHE A 57 -13.20 9.05 -17.30
CA PHE A 57 -12.44 7.82 -17.20
C PHE A 57 -11.52 7.67 -18.42
N LEU A 58 -10.36 7.06 -18.21
CA LEU A 58 -9.50 6.64 -19.31
C LEU A 58 -10.00 5.30 -19.83
N ASP A 59 -9.88 5.10 -21.14
CA ASP A 59 -10.11 3.82 -21.78
C ASP A 59 -9.14 2.76 -21.21
N TRP A 60 -9.71 1.70 -20.65
CA TRP A 60 -8.97 0.62 -20.01
C TRP A 60 -7.95 -0.04 -20.95
N GLN A 61 -8.26 -0.22 -22.23
CA GLN A 61 -7.34 -0.83 -23.20
C GLN A 61 -6.07 0.03 -23.39
N LYS A 62 -6.24 1.35 -23.39
CA LYS A 62 -5.11 2.29 -23.50
C LYS A 62 -4.27 2.32 -22.23
N VAL A 63 -4.90 2.20 -21.07
CA VAL A 63 -4.18 2.15 -19.77
C VAL A 63 -3.38 0.85 -19.66
N LYS A 64 -4.01 -0.29 -19.97
CA LYS A 64 -3.39 -1.62 -20.00
C LYS A 64 -2.14 -1.66 -20.88
N SER A 65 -2.24 -1.18 -22.11
CA SER A 65 -1.10 -1.11 -23.04
C SER A 65 0.04 -0.21 -22.53
N LYS A 66 -0.28 0.90 -21.86
CA LYS A 66 0.72 1.88 -21.41
C LYS A 66 1.47 1.45 -20.14
N TYR A 67 0.79 0.75 -19.23
CA TYR A 67 1.32 0.43 -17.90
C TYR A 67 1.60 -1.06 -17.68
N GLY A 68 1.26 -1.93 -18.64
CA GLY A 68 1.57 -3.37 -18.57
C GLY A 68 0.73 -4.14 -17.54
N VAL A 69 -0.48 -3.64 -17.23
CA VAL A 69 -1.45 -4.25 -16.31
C VAL A 69 -2.57 -4.98 -17.04
#